data_AF-A0A6G3WL90-F1
#
_entry.id   AF-A0A6G3WL90-F1
#
_cell.length_a   1.000
_cell.length_b   1.000
_cell.length_c   1.000
_cell.angle_alpha   90.00
_cell.angle_beta   90.00
_cell.angle_gamma   90.00
#
_symmetry.space_group_name_H-M   'P 1'
#
loop_
_entity.id
_entity.type
_entity.pdbx_description
1 polymer ?
#
loop_
_entity_poly.entity_id
_entity_poly.type
_entity_poly.pdbx_seq_one_letter_code
_entity_poly.pdbx_strand_id
1 'polypeptide(L)' 'LTLWSTPSRYGPATDDEFDTIADQLNQSGLFDARMKSVPFSEYEKGIAEGKYGIYVKGWVPDYPDPDNFTQ' A
#
# COMPACT_ATOMS: atom_id res chain seq x y z
N LEU A 1 -0.57 -11.15 9.21
CA LEU A 1 -0.80 -9.80 8.63
C LEU A 1 -0.71 -9.88 7.11
N THR A 2 -1.56 -9.16 6.36
CA THR A 2 -1.44 -9.09 4.89
C THR A 2 -1.42 -7.63 4.47
N LEU A 3 -0.34 -7.24 3.81
CA LEU A 3 -0.15 -5.92 3.24
C LEU A 3 -0.63 -5.97 1.79
N TRP A 4 -1.60 -5.14 1.44
CA TRP A 4 -2.20 -5.12 0.11
C TRP A 4 -1.57 -4.03 -0.75
N SER A 5 -1.18 -4.40 -1.97
CA SER A 5 -0.61 -3.52 -2.98
C SER A 5 -1.40 -3.57 -4.28
N THR A 6 -1.06 -2.67 -5.19
CA THR A 6 -1.52 -2.65 -6.58
C THR A 6 -0.32 -2.40 -7.49
N PRO A 7 -0.19 -3.13 -8.62
CA PRO A 7 0.96 -2.95 -9.50
C PRO A 7 1.04 -1.54 -10.06
N SER A 8 2.23 -0.95 -10.03
CA SER A 8 2.66 0.24 -10.79
C SER A 8 1.94 1.58 -10.56
N ARG A 9 0.71 1.60 -10.00
CA ARG A 9 -0.09 2.83 -9.84
C ARG A 9 0.60 3.89 -8.98
N TYR A 10 1.29 3.44 -7.93
CA TYR A 10 2.00 4.31 -6.99
C TYR A 10 3.52 4.29 -7.20
N GLY A 11 3.96 3.75 -8.33
CA GLY A 11 5.37 3.56 -8.68
C GLY A 11 5.64 2.13 -9.13
N PRO A 12 6.62 1.91 -10.02
CA PRO A 12 6.94 0.58 -10.52
C PRO A 12 7.53 -0.34 -9.44
N ALA A 13 8.09 0.21 -8.36
CA ALA A 13 8.73 -0.53 -7.28
C ALA A 13 7.82 -0.81 -6.07
N THR A 14 6.54 -0.42 -6.11
CA THR A 14 5.65 -0.48 -4.93
C THR A 14 5.49 -1.89 -4.36
N ASP A 15 5.47 -2.92 -5.21
CA ASP A 15 5.38 -4.31 -4.75
C ASP A 15 6.66 -4.74 -4.01
N ASP A 16 7.83 -4.42 -4.56
CA ASP A 16 9.14 -4.72 -3.94
C ASP A 16 9.31 -3.99 -2.59
N GLU A 17 8.84 -2.74 -2.51
CA GLU A 17 8.83 -1.95 -1.27
C GLU A 17 7.94 -2.60 -0.21
N PHE A 18 6.75 -3.09 -0.59
CA PHE A 18 5.82 -3.74 0.33
C PHE A 18 6.29 -5.12 0.77
N ASP A 19 6.96 -5.88 -0.10
CA ASP A 19 7.66 -7.12 0.28
C ASP A 19 8.76 -6.82 1.30
N THR A 20 9.56 -5.77 1.08
CA THR A 20 10.60 -5.35 2.03
C THR A 20 10.02 -4.98 3.40
N ILE A 21 8.88 -4.27 3.44
CA ILE A 21 8.19 -3.96 4.70
C ILE A 21 7.70 -5.23 5.39
N ALA A 22 7.12 -6.18 4.65
CA ALA A 22 6.69 -7.45 5.21
C ALA A 22 7.87 -8.22 5.84
N ASP A 23 9.01 -8.26 5.16
CA ASP A 23 10.23 -8.87 5.67
C ASP A 23 10.75 -8.19 6.94
N GLN A 24 10.79 -6.85 6.97
CA GLN A 24 11.21 -6.11 8.17
C GLN A 24 10.28 -6.36 9.36
N LEU A 25 8.97 -6.45 9.15
CA LEU A 25 8.02 -6.82 10.18
C LEU A 25 8.31 -8.25 10.70
N ASN A 26 8.55 -9.20 9.80
CA ASN A 26 8.86 -10.58 10.16
C ASN A 26 10.18 -10.70 10.92
N GLN A 27 11.20 -9.91 10.58
CA GLN A 27 12.50 -9.90 11.25
C GLN A 27 12.42 -9.51 12.73
N SER A 28 11.40 -8.77 13.13
CA SER A 28 11.17 -8.47 14.56
C SER A 28 10.80 -9.72 15.39
N GLY A 29 10.38 -10.81 14.75
CA GLY A 29 9.86 -12.01 15.41
C GLY A 29 8.46 -11.86 15.98
N LEU A 30 7.80 -10.72 15.76
CA LEU A 30 6.47 -10.40 16.30
C LEU A 30 5.33 -10.61 15.29
N PHE A 31 5.66 -10.76 14.00
CA PHE A 31 4.69 -10.81 12.92
C PHE A 31 4.88 -12.03 12.02
N ASP A 32 3.77 -12.43 11.41
CA ASP A 32 3.72 -13.26 10.21
C ASP A 32 3.03 -12.43 9.12
N ALA A 33 3.81 -11.61 8.42
CA ALA A 33 3.42 -10.65 7.41
C ALA A 33 3.74 -11.17 6.01
N ARG A 34 2.85 -10.86 5.06
CA ARG A 34 3.02 -11.15 3.64
C ARG A 34 2.43 -10.04 2.80
N MET A 35 2.97 -9.82 1.61
CA MET A 35 2.41 -8.92 0.61
C MET A 35 1.44 -9.67 -0.31
N LYS A 36 0.41 -8.97 -0.80
CA LYS A 36 -0.42 -9.39 -1.92
C LYS A 36 -0.72 -8.21 -2.84
N SER A 37 -0.46 -8.40 -4.13
CA SER A 37 -0.77 -7.41 -5.16
C SER A 37 -2.02 -7.84 -5.93
N VAL A 38 -2.94 -6.89 -6.18
CA VAL A 38 -4.15 -7.11 -6.99
C VAL A 38 -4.31 -6.00 -8.03
N PRO A 39 -5.00 -6.24 -9.16
CA PRO A 39 -5.20 -5.21 -10.17
C PRO A 39 -5.87 -3.96 -9.60
N PHE A 40 -5.46 -2.77 -10.08
CA PHE A 40 -5.90 -1.49 -9.52
C PHE A 40 -7.43 -1.32 -9.40
N SER A 41 -8.19 -1.83 -10.37
CA SER A 41 -9.66 -1.74 -10.33
C SER A 41 -10.31 -2.63 -9.27
N GLU A 42 -9.70 -3.76 -8.92
CA GLU A 42 -10.09 -4.61 -7.80
C GLU A 42 -9.63 -3.98 -6.48
N TYR A 43 -8.41 -3.44 -6.49
CA TYR A 43 -7.79 -2.80 -5.33
C TYR A 43 -8.67 -1.68 -4.75
N GLU A 44 -9.11 -0.74 -5.59
CA GLU A 44 -9.95 0.38 -5.14
C GLU A 44 -11.29 -0.10 -4.57
N LYS A 45 -11.89 -1.13 -5.17
CA LYS A 45 -13.14 -1.72 -4.64
C LYS A 45 -12.90 -2.37 -3.29
N GLY A 46 -11.81 -3.11 -3.15
CA GLY A 46 -11.43 -3.74 -1.89
C GLY A 46 -11.21 -2.73 -0.77
N ILE A 47 -10.59 -1.58 -1.08
CA ILE A 47 -10.44 -0.46 -0.13
C ILE A 47 -11.80 0.12 0.25
N ALA A 48 -12.64 0.45 -0.74
CA ALA A 48 -13.96 1.06 -0.49
C ALA A 48 -14.88 0.14 0.35
N GLU A 49 -14.74 -1.17 0.19
CA GLU A 49 -15.47 -2.19 0.96
C GLU A 49 -14.83 -2.51 2.32
N GLY A 50 -13.69 -1.89 2.66
CA GLY A 50 -12.98 -2.12 3.93
C GLY A 50 -12.31 -3.48 4.05
N LYS A 51 -12.03 -4.17 2.92
CA LYS A 51 -11.46 -5.52 2.91
C LYS A 51 -9.99 -5.58 3.33
N TYR A 52 -9.25 -4.49 3.17
CA TYR A 52 -7.80 -4.48 3.37
C TYR A 52 -7.45 -3.74 4.66
N GLY A 53 -6.85 -4.46 5.62
CA GLY A 53 -6.42 -3.89 6.90
C GLY A 53 -5.16 -3.01 6.80
N ILE A 54 -4.28 -3.30 5.84
CA ILE A 54 -3.10 -2.48 5.50
C ILE A 54 -3.00 -2.42 3.98
N TYR A 55 -2.86 -1.22 3.44
CA TYR A 55 -2.78 -1.00 2.00
C TYR A 55 -1.97 0.26 1.68
N VAL A 56 -1.35 0.31 0.50
CA VAL A 56 -0.61 1.48 0.00
C VAL A 56 -1.54 2.53 -0.61
N LYS A 57 -1.24 3.79 -0.35
CA LYS A 57 -1.71 4.93 -1.15
C LYS A 57 -0.53 5.86 -1.40
N GLY A 58 -0.42 6.32 -2.63
CA GLY A 58 0.42 7.45 -2.99
C GLY A 58 -0.44 8.67 -3.27
N TRP A 59 0.15 9.85 -3.10
CA TRP A 59 -0.50 11.13 -3.34
C TRP A 59 0.45 12.04 -4.11
N VAL A 60 -0.09 12.74 -5.11
CA VAL A 60 0.61 13.73 -5.93
C VAL A 60 -0.16 15.04 -5.79
N PRO A 61 0.50 16.16 -5.44
CA PRO A 61 -0.18 17.43 -5.24
C PRO A 61 -0.82 17.94 -6.54
N ASP A 62 -2.06 18.43 -6.45
CA ASP A 62 -2.67 19.18 -7.56
C ASP A 62 -2.04 20.58 -7.72
N TYR A 63 -1.53 21.15 -6.63
CA TYR A 63 -0.81 22.44 -6.57
C TYR A 63 0.19 22.45 -5.39
N PRO A 64 1.28 23.24 -5.46
CA PRO A 64 2.40 23.17 -4.51
C PRO A 64 2.11 23.90 -3.19
N ASP A 65 1.05 23.48 -2.52
CA ASP A 65 0.66 23.95 -1.19
C ASP A 65 0.55 22.73 -0.25
N PRO A 66 1.17 22.76 0.95
CA PRO A 66 1.06 21.68 1.93
C PRO A 66 -0.37 21.32 2.33
N ASP A 67 -1.30 22.28 2.29
CA ASP A 67 -2.71 22.05 2.65
C ASP A 67 -3.37 21.03 1.71
N ASN A 68 -2.85 20.85 0.49
CA ASN A 68 -3.39 19.88 -0.44
C ASN A 68 -3.25 18.43 0.07
N PHE A 69 -2.26 18.13 0.93
CA PHE A 69 -2.08 16.79 1.51
C PHE A 69 -2.88 16.57 2.81
N THR A 70 -3.16 17.63 3.56
CA THR A 70 -3.64 17.54 4.95
C THR A 70 -5.16 17.62 5.10
N GLN A 71 -5.87 18.00 4.03
CA GLN A 71 -7.33 18.21 4.00
C GLN A 71 -8.12 16.95 3.65
#